data_AF-A0A950SJL4-F1
#
_entry.id   AF-A0A950SJL4-F1
#
_cell.length_a   1.000
_cell.length_b   1.000
_cell.length_c   1.000
_cell.angle_alpha   90.00
_cell.angle_beta   90.00
_cell.angle_gamma   90.00
#
_symmetry.space_group_name_H-M   'P 1'
#
loop_
_entity.id
_entity.type
_entity.pdbx_description
1 polymer ?
#
loop_
_entity_poly.entity_id
_entity_poly.type
_entity_poly.pdbx_seq_one_letter_code
_entity_poly.pdbx_strand_id
1 'polypeptide(L)'
;MDRGVRLAMESGRPISEVARDLGVHPEALRKRVRRAQADAGERGDVLSTAEREEIRRLRKENFELRRANSILKEASVFFAKALDPDRPS
;
A
#
# COMPACT_ATOMS: atom_id res chain seq x y z
N MET A 1 8.73 14.63 7.63
CA MET A 1 10.10 14.08 7.48
C MET A 1 10.77 14.02 8.84
N ASP A 2 11.33 12.86 9.20
CA ASP A 2 12.13 12.65 10.41
C ASP A 2 13.42 13.49 10.34
N ARG A 3 13.82 14.14 11.44
CA ARG A 3 15.02 15.01 11.50
C ARG A 3 16.28 14.25 11.10
N GLY A 4 16.39 12.98 11.47
CA GLY A 4 17.53 12.14 11.10
C GLY A 4 17.61 11.82 9.60
N VAL A 5 16.45 11.68 8.94
CA VAL A 5 16.38 11.42 7.49
C VAL A 5 16.75 12.67 6.70
N ARG A 6 16.23 13.83 7.12
CA ARG A 6 16.57 15.12 6.51
C ARG A 6 18.07 15.39 6.61
N LEU A 7 18.64 15.22 7.80
CA LEU A 7 20.08 15.39 8.02
C LEU A 7 20.89 14.49 7.10
N ALA A 8 20.52 13.21 6.98
CA ALA A 8 21.23 12.26 6.11
C ALA A 8 21.14 12.61 4.61
N MET A 9 20.06 13.24 4.17
CA MET A 9 19.90 13.66 2.78
C MET A 9 20.65 14.96 2.47
N GLU A 10 20.62 15.93 3.38
CA GLU A 10 21.19 17.27 3.18
C GLU A 10 22.69 17.33 3.47
N SER A 11 23.22 16.48 4.37
CA SER A 11 24.60 16.62 4.83
C SER A 11 25.65 16.06 3.86
N GLY A 12 25.26 15.31 2.83
CA GLY A 12 26.18 14.60 1.93
C GLY A 12 27.08 13.55 2.61
N ARG A 13 26.85 13.27 3.89
CA ARG A 13 27.66 12.35 4.71
C ARG A 13 27.20 10.91 4.48
N PRO A 14 28.07 9.91 4.64
CA PRO A 14 27.67 8.51 4.64
C PRO A 14 26.55 8.23 5.65
N ILE A 15 25.49 7.54 5.21
CA ILE A 15 24.33 7.19 6.07
C ILE A 15 24.78 6.45 7.33
N SER A 16 25.84 5.64 7.26
CA SER A 16 26.39 4.94 8.44
C SER A 16 26.96 5.88 9.50
N GLU A 17 27.55 6.99 9.09
CA GLU A 17 28.10 8.00 9.99
C GLU A 17 26.97 8.77 10.68
N VAL A 18 26.00 9.24 9.91
CA VAL A 18 24.81 9.92 10.43
C VAL A 18 24.00 8.99 11.34
N ALA A 19 23.88 7.70 11.00
CA ALA A 19 23.21 6.72 11.83
C ALA A 19 23.90 6.53 13.18
N ARG A 20 25.24 6.49 13.20
CA ARG A 20 26.03 6.37 14.42
C ARG A 20 25.84 7.59 15.32
N ASP A 21 25.91 8.80 14.77
CA ASP A 21 25.72 10.04 15.52
C ASP A 21 24.31 10.13 16.13
N LEU A 22 23.31 9.59 15.44
CA LEU A 22 21.92 9.56 15.89
C LEU A 22 21.60 8.35 16.78
N GLY A 23 22.55 7.43 17.00
CA GLY A 23 22.32 6.21 17.79
C GLY A 23 21.31 5.24 17.17
N VAL A 24 21.12 5.25 15.85
CA VAL A 24 20.17 4.38 15.14
C VAL A 24 20.88 3.34 14.29
N HIS A 25 20.22 2.22 14.03
CA HIS A 25 20.77 1.19 13.14
C HIS A 25 20.93 1.73 11.70
N PRO A 26 22.12 1.61 11.07
CA PRO A 26 22.37 2.17 9.73
C PRO A 26 21.38 1.71 8.65
N GLU A 27 21.01 0.43 8.66
CA GLU A 27 20.04 -0.11 7.69
C GLU A 27 18.63 0.47 7.89
N ALA A 28 18.25 0.78 9.14
CA ALA A 28 16.97 1.40 9.42
C ALA A 28 16.93 2.85 8.90
N LEU A 29 18.03 3.60 9.05
CA LEU A 29 18.15 4.95 8.48
C LEU A 29 18.14 4.91 6.95
N ARG A 30 18.91 3.99 6.35
CA ARG A 30 18.96 3.79 4.89
C ARG A 30 17.57 3.52 4.29
N LYS A 31 16.80 2.62 4.89
CA LYS A 31 15.42 2.31 4.44
C LYS A 31 14.51 3.53 4.53
N ARG A 32 14.65 4.34 5.58
CA ARG A 32 13.87 5.58 5.76
C ARG A 32 14.25 6.65 4.72
N VAL A 33 15.55 6.84 4.46
CA VAL A 33 16.04 7.75 3.41
C VAL A 33 15.52 7.34 2.04
N ARG A 34 15.62 6.06 1.67
CA ARG A 34 15.08 5.56 0.39
C ARG A 34 13.58 5.80 0.24
N ARG A 35 12.82 5.67 1.33
CA ARG A 35 11.37 5.97 1.31
C ARG A 35 11.11 7.46 1.16
N ALA A 36 11.85 8.30 1.87
CA ALA A 36 11.73 9.75 1.74
C ALA A 36 12.05 10.24 0.32
N GLN A 37 13.06 9.66 -0.33
CA GLN A 37 13.38 9.93 -1.75
C GLN A 37 12.24 9.51 -2.68
N ALA A 38 11.61 8.35 -2.44
CA ALA A 38 10.44 7.92 -3.20
C ALA A 38 9.25 8.87 -2.98
N ASP A 39 9.00 9.29 -1.74
CA ASP A 39 7.95 10.27 -1.41
C ASP A 39 8.21 11.64 -2.05
N ALA A 40 9.47 12.00 -2.29
CA ALA A 40 9.88 13.21 -3.01
C ALA A 40 9.89 13.06 -4.54
N GLY A 41 9.61 11.86 -5.08
CA GLY A 41 9.66 11.58 -6.52
C GLY A 41 11.08 11.44 -7.09
N GLU A 42 12.11 11.44 -6.24
CA GLU A 42 13.52 11.29 -6.64
C GLU A 42 13.90 9.83 -6.93
N ARG A 43 13.02 8.89 -6.57
CA ARG A 43 13.20 7.45 -6.76
C ARG A 43 11.93 6.79 -7.26
N GLY A 44 12.05 6.04 -8.36
CA GLY A 44 10.97 5.20 -8.90
C GLY A 44 11.13 3.69 -8.60
N ASP A 45 12.26 3.26 -8.00
CA ASP A 45 12.50 1.84 -7.69
C ASP A 45 11.78 1.36 -6.42
N VAL A 46 11.22 2.30 -5.65
CA VAL A 46 10.48 2.04 -4.41
C VAL A 46 9.18 2.83 -4.48
N LEU A 47 8.06 2.18 -4.17
CA LEU A 47 6.78 2.88 -4.03
C LEU A 47 6.84 3.93 -2.92
N SER A 48 6.33 5.11 -3.22
CA SER A 48 6.01 6.13 -2.24
C SER A 48 5.00 5.60 -1.21
N THR A 49 4.88 6.33 -0.12
CA THR A 49 3.93 6.07 0.96
C THR A 49 2.50 6.20 0.44
N ALA A 50 2.23 7.24 -0.36
CA ALA A 50 0.91 7.47 -0.96
C ALA A 50 0.50 6.33 -1.91
N GLU A 51 1.40 5.89 -2.81
CA GLU A 51 1.12 4.76 -3.71
C GLU A 51 0.85 3.46 -2.94
N ARG A 52 1.59 3.21 -1.85
CA ARG A 52 1.34 2.03 -1.00
C ARG A 52 -0.01 2.08 -0.30
N GLU A 53 -0.39 3.23 0.21
CA GLU A 53 -1.69 3.43 0.85
C GLU A 53 -2.81 3.24 -0.17
N GLU A 54 -2.63 3.76 -1.38
CA GLU A 54 -3.60 3.63 -2.45
C GLU A 54 -3.78 2.16 -2.88
N ILE A 55 -2.69 1.42 -3.06
CA ILE A 55 -2.77 -0.02 -3.35
C ILE A 55 -3.52 -0.77 -2.25
N ARG A 56 -3.30 -0.42 -0.97
CA ARG A 56 -4.04 -1.04 0.15
C ARG A 56 -5.53 -0.71 0.09
N ARG A 57 -5.87 0.56 -0.15
CA ARG A 57 -7.25 1.02 -0.30
C ARG A 57 -7.96 0.28 -1.42
N LEU A 58 -7.35 0.27 -2.61
CA LEU A 58 -7.89 -0.40 -3.80
C LEU A 58 -8.04 -1.92 -3.59
N ARG A 59 -7.11 -2.57 -2.90
CA ARG A 59 -7.24 -3.99 -2.56
C ARG A 59 -8.43 -4.27 -1.63
N LYS A 60 -8.64 -3.41 -0.64
CA LYS A 60 -9.80 -3.51 0.27
C LYS A 60 -11.10 -3.30 -0.50
N GLU A 61 -11.18 -2.25 -1.30
CA GLU A 61 -12.36 -1.94 -2.11
C GLU A 61 -12.66 -3.07 -3.11
N ASN A 62 -11.65 -3.60 -3.80
CA ASN A 62 -11.85 -4.71 -4.73
C ASN A 62 -12.38 -5.97 -4.03
N PHE A 63 -11.91 -6.24 -2.82
CA PHE A 63 -12.43 -7.35 -2.02
C PHE A 63 -13.91 -7.15 -1.65
N GLU A 64 -14.28 -5.96 -1.19
CA GLU A 64 -15.66 -5.61 -0.84
C GLU A 64 -16.59 -5.68 -2.06
N LEU A 65 -16.16 -5.15 -3.20
CA LEU A 65 -16.89 -5.22 -4.48
C LEU A 65 -17.09 -6.65 -4.94
N ARG A 66 -16.07 -7.51 -4.83
CA ARG A 66 -16.20 -8.94 -5.17
C ARG A 66 -17.19 -9.64 -4.26
N ARG A 67 -17.15 -9.35 -2.96
CA ARG A 67 -18.11 -9.90 -1.99
C ARG A 67 -19.54 -9.48 -2.30
N ALA A 68 -19.78 -8.19 -2.53
CA ALA A 68 -21.10 -7.68 -2.89
C ALA A 68 -21.62 -8.31 -4.19
N ASN A 69 -20.76 -8.43 -5.21
CA ASN A 69 -21.13 -9.11 -6.45
C ASN A 69 -21.48 -10.59 -6.26
N SER A 70 -20.81 -11.31 -5.36
CA SER A 70 -21.18 -12.71 -5.06
C SER A 70 -22.58 -12.80 -4.50
N ILE A 71 -22.88 -11.97 -3.49
CA ILE A 71 -24.20 -11.93 -2.85
C ILE A 71 -25.30 -11.58 -3.85
N LEU A 72 -25.07 -10.58 -4.71
CA LEU A 72 -26.03 -10.20 -5.73
C LEU A 72 -26.27 -11.30 -6.76
N LYS A 73 -25.23 -12.04 -7.15
CA LYS A 73 -25.35 -13.19 -8.05
C LYS A 73 -26.15 -14.32 -7.41
N GLU A 74 -25.85 -14.66 -6.17
CA GLU A 74 -26.57 -15.70 -5.42
C GLU A 74 -28.05 -15.33 -5.25
N ALA A 75 -28.34 -14.08 -4.89
CA ALA A 75 -29.71 -13.57 -4.81
C ALA A 75 -30.43 -13.63 -6.16
N SER A 76 -29.77 -13.22 -7.24
CA SER A 76 -30.33 -13.28 -8.60
C SER A 76 -30.69 -14.71 -9.00
N VAL A 77 -29.82 -15.69 -8.71
CA VAL A 77 -30.10 -17.11 -8.98
C VAL A 77 -31.26 -17.61 -8.12
N PHE A 78 -31.31 -17.24 -6.85
CA PHE A 78 -32.40 -17.61 -5.95
C PHE A 78 -33.75 -17.09 -6.46
N PHE A 79 -33.83 -15.79 -6.80
CA PHE A 79 -35.07 -15.19 -7.31
C PHE A 79 -35.46 -15.73 -8.69
N ALA A 80 -34.50 -15.98 -9.58
CA ALA A 80 -34.79 -16.58 -10.88
C ALA A 80 -35.42 -17.99 -10.74
N LYS A 81 -34.99 -18.79 -9.76
CA LYS A 81 -35.60 -20.09 -9.45
C LYS A 81 -36.98 -19.95 -8.82
N ALA A 82 -37.18 -18.95 -7.95
CA ALA A 82 -38.47 -18.72 -7.29
C ALA A 82 -39.55 -18.20 -8.27
N LEU A 83 -39.16 -17.45 -9.30
CA LEU A 83 -40.06 -16.86 -10.29
C LEU A 83 -40.38 -17.79 -11.47
N ASP A 84 -39.68 -18.93 -11.60
CA ASP A 84 -39.87 -19.92 -12.67
C ASP A 84 -40.03 -21.33 -12.06
N PRO A 85 -41.15 -21.62 -11.39
CA PRO A 85 -41.35 -22.88 -10.65
C PRO A 85 -41.43 -24.14 -11.55
N ASP A 86 -41.65 -23.99 -12.85
CA ASP A 86 -41.84 -25.08 -13.82
C ASP A 86 -40.63 -25.31 -14.75
N ARG A 87 -39.47 -24.68 -14.51
CA ARG A 87 -38.28 -24.88 -15.33
C ARG A 87 -37.71 -26.30 -15.11
N PRO A 88 -37.70 -27.19 -16.12
CA PRO A 88 -37.15 -28.54 -15.94
C PRO A 88 -35.62 -28.46 -15.74
N SER A 89 -35.14 -29.28 -14.80
CA SER A 89 -33.73 -29.42 -14.39
C SER A 89 -32.81 -29.89 -15.50
#